data_AF-R9KD69-F1
#
_entry.id   AF-R9KD69-F1
#
_cell.length_a   1.000
_cell.length_b   1.000
_cell.length_c   1.000
_cell.angle_alpha   90.00
_cell.angle_beta   90.00
_cell.angle_gamma   90.00
#
_symmetry.space_group_name_H-M   'P 1'
#
loop_
_entity.id
_entity.type
_entity.pdbx_description
1 polymer ?
#
loop_
_entity_poly.entity_id
_entity_poly.type
_entity_poly.pdbx_seq_one_letter_code
_entity_poly.pdbx_strand_id
1 'polypeptide(L)'
;MKCLNYVNKNNQQLYILHFPGHGLGDFISIINDTRKRDFSVSENISIISTMNRHCWDNSPIRDQCARNNIPIFNTALEEKDWSNPLKIKHSLICLEQATTEYALLVDGRDVVIVQDLDDEFIEKFKKFNKPILYNGTPAAYPKVPIEPLEELFQIRGKQKFLNAGVCFGEVEALKTFYTKCAEISATLPDNKSEQLIVRMARQEMKDLVAIDHNNELFRICHPYDTVIKEEADKIILI
;
A
#
# COMPACT_ATOMS: atom_id res chain seq x y z
N MET A 1 13.90 -21.42 -9.59
CA MET A 1 14.03 -20.77 -8.27
C MET A 1 12.78 -21.11 -7.49
N LYS A 2 12.87 -21.57 -6.24
CA LYS A 2 11.70 -21.96 -5.44
C LYS A 2 10.99 -20.66 -5.00
N CYS A 3 9.74 -20.45 -5.36
CA CYS A 3 8.96 -19.32 -4.85
C CYS A 3 8.73 -19.55 -3.35
N LEU A 4 9.39 -18.76 -2.51
CA LEU A 4 9.25 -18.85 -1.06
C LEU A 4 7.93 -18.19 -0.62
N ASN A 5 7.32 -18.73 0.43
CA ASN A 5 6.16 -18.10 1.05
C ASN A 5 6.61 -16.96 1.97
N TYR A 6 5.96 -15.81 1.89
CA TYR A 6 6.22 -14.69 2.78
C TYR A 6 5.22 -14.72 3.93
N VAL A 7 5.71 -14.74 5.16
CA VAL A 7 4.88 -14.82 6.35
C VAL A 7 5.29 -13.81 7.41
N ASN A 8 4.36 -13.40 8.26
CA ASN A 8 4.65 -12.55 9.41
C ASN A 8 5.21 -13.38 10.59
N LYS A 9 5.53 -12.70 11.70
CA LYS A 9 6.05 -13.34 12.94
C LYS A 9 5.17 -14.45 13.52
N ASN A 10 3.87 -14.46 13.21
CA ASN A 10 2.90 -15.46 13.66
C ASN A 10 2.71 -16.58 12.62
N ASN A 11 3.56 -16.64 11.58
CA ASN A 11 3.47 -17.58 10.48
C ASN A 11 2.18 -17.45 9.64
N GLN A 12 1.57 -16.26 9.63
CA GLN A 12 0.43 -15.94 8.76
C GLN A 12 0.96 -15.38 7.44
N GLN A 13 0.32 -15.74 6.33
CA GLN A 13 0.72 -15.30 4.98
C GLN A 13 0.58 -13.78 4.83
N LEU A 14 1.63 -13.18 4.27
CA LEU A 14 1.62 -11.80 3.80
C LEU A 14 1.25 -11.77 2.33
N TYR A 15 0.58 -10.70 1.91
CA TYR A 15 0.10 -10.54 0.53
C TYR A 15 0.87 -9.47 -0.23
N ILE A 16 1.26 -8.39 0.45
CA ILE A 16 1.91 -7.24 -0.18
C ILE A 16 3.06 -6.78 0.69
N LEU A 17 4.22 -6.57 0.07
CA LEU A 17 5.40 -5.98 0.69
C LEU A 17 5.65 -4.58 0.14
N HIS A 18 5.93 -3.64 1.02
CA HIS A 18 6.25 -2.25 0.68
C HIS A 18 7.62 -1.88 1.24
N PHE A 19 8.52 -1.37 0.39
CA PHE A 19 9.93 -1.08 0.69
C PHE A 19 10.24 0.43 0.61
N PRO A 20 9.66 1.26 1.49
CA PRO A 20 9.74 2.72 1.35
C PRO A 20 11.17 3.27 1.39
N GLY A 21 11.48 4.16 0.44
CA GLY A 21 12.63 5.06 0.51
C GLY A 21 14.00 4.36 0.46
N HIS A 22 14.90 4.71 1.40
CA HIS A 22 16.28 4.20 1.44
C HIS A 22 16.41 2.68 1.65
N GLY A 23 15.33 1.97 2.00
CA GLY A 23 15.32 0.52 2.20
C GLY A 23 15.36 -0.30 0.91
N LEU A 24 15.15 0.32 -0.26
CA LEU A 24 15.16 -0.37 -1.56
C LEU A 24 16.44 -1.19 -1.81
N GLY A 25 17.60 -0.67 -1.40
CA GLY A 25 18.88 -1.36 -1.58
C GLY A 25 19.01 -2.61 -0.73
N ASP A 26 18.59 -2.53 0.54
CA ASP A 26 18.74 -3.62 1.51
C ASP A 26 17.81 -4.81 1.22
N PHE A 27 16.71 -4.58 0.49
CA PHE A 27 15.73 -5.61 0.15
C PHE A 27 15.68 -5.93 -1.36
N ILE A 28 16.69 -5.53 -2.12
CA ILE A 28 16.68 -5.65 -3.59
C ILE A 28 16.60 -7.11 -4.06
N SER A 29 17.14 -8.06 -3.31
CA SER A 29 17.03 -9.50 -3.60
C SER A 29 15.56 -9.95 -3.53
N ILE A 30 14.86 -9.61 -2.45
CA ILE A 30 13.43 -9.93 -2.27
C ILE A 30 12.59 -9.31 -3.38
N ILE A 31 12.85 -8.04 -3.74
CA ILE A 31 12.13 -7.35 -4.81
C ILE A 31 12.36 -8.07 -6.14
N ASN A 32 13.62 -8.39 -6.48
CA ASN A 32 13.96 -9.04 -7.75
C ASN A 32 13.41 -10.46 -7.89
N ASP A 33 13.41 -11.21 -6.79
CA ASP A 33 12.86 -12.57 -6.77
C ASP A 33 11.34 -12.53 -6.88
N THR A 34 10.69 -11.63 -6.13
CA THR A 34 9.23 -11.47 -6.18
C THR A 34 8.74 -10.89 -7.51
N ARG A 35 9.53 -10.01 -8.17
CA ARG A 35 9.18 -9.42 -9.48
C ARG A 35 8.88 -10.45 -10.56
N LYS A 36 9.39 -11.68 -10.42
CA LYS A 36 9.19 -12.79 -11.36
C LYS A 36 8.10 -13.78 -10.92
N ARG A 37 7.47 -13.54 -9.78
CA ARG A 37 6.44 -14.40 -9.21
C ARG A 37 5.16 -14.33 -10.04
N ASP A 38 4.56 -15.50 -10.25
CA ASP A 38 3.23 -15.60 -10.83
C ASP A 38 2.19 -15.44 -9.70
N PHE A 39 1.15 -14.67 -9.95
CA PHE A 39 0.04 -14.43 -9.01
C PHE A 39 -1.23 -14.12 -9.79
N SER A 40 -2.37 -14.32 -9.14
CA SER A 40 -3.70 -14.03 -9.64
C SER A 40 -4.37 -12.92 -8.83
N VAL A 41 -5.34 -12.26 -9.45
CA VAL A 41 -6.14 -11.20 -8.85
C VAL A 41 -7.59 -11.52 -9.15
N SER A 42 -8.44 -11.48 -8.12
CA SER A 42 -9.88 -11.63 -8.24
C SER A 42 -10.44 -10.62 -9.25
N GLU A 43 -11.45 -11.02 -10.02
CA GLU A 43 -12.16 -10.13 -10.95
C GLU A 43 -12.83 -8.94 -10.24
N ASN A 44 -12.99 -9.03 -8.92
CA ASN A 44 -13.53 -7.98 -8.07
C ASN A 44 -12.48 -6.96 -7.59
N ILE A 45 -11.22 -7.04 -8.03
CA ILE A 45 -10.14 -6.16 -7.60
C ILE A 45 -9.51 -5.45 -8.81
N SER A 46 -9.51 -4.12 -8.78
CA SER A 46 -8.69 -3.29 -9.68
C SER A 46 -7.37 -2.90 -9.01
N ILE A 47 -6.25 -2.94 -9.75
CA ILE A 47 -4.96 -2.42 -9.27
C ILE A 47 -4.76 -1.00 -9.81
N ILE A 48 -4.50 -0.06 -8.91
CA ILE A 48 -4.21 1.34 -9.20
C ILE A 48 -2.78 1.64 -8.70
N SER A 49 -1.94 2.19 -9.57
CA SER A 49 -0.61 2.64 -9.16
C SER A 49 -0.22 3.90 -9.92
N THR A 50 -0.27 5.03 -9.23
CA THR A 50 -0.13 6.36 -9.84
C THR A 50 1.32 6.83 -9.78
N MET A 51 1.95 6.93 -10.95
CA MET A 51 3.32 7.42 -11.10
C MET A 51 3.58 7.90 -12.53
N ASN A 52 4.52 8.85 -12.67
CA ASN A 52 4.94 9.29 -14.00
C ASN A 52 5.77 8.22 -14.75
N ARG A 53 5.99 8.45 -16.05
CA ARG A 53 6.74 7.53 -16.91
C ARG A 53 8.12 7.16 -16.38
N HIS A 54 8.84 8.12 -15.79
CA HIS A 54 10.18 7.88 -15.24
C HIS A 54 10.19 6.78 -14.16
N CYS A 55 9.19 6.82 -13.26
CA CYS A 55 9.01 5.79 -12.24
C CYS A 55 8.43 4.50 -12.83
N TRP A 56 7.49 4.61 -13.77
CA TRP A 56 6.78 3.49 -14.38
C TRP A 56 7.71 2.48 -15.06
N ASP A 57 8.69 2.98 -15.82
CA ASP A 57 9.58 2.12 -16.63
C ASP A 57 10.49 1.22 -15.77
N ASN A 58 10.63 1.52 -14.48
CA ASN A 58 11.45 0.77 -13.51
C ASN A 58 10.62 0.16 -12.37
N SER A 59 9.29 0.14 -12.51
CA SER A 59 8.37 -0.25 -11.45
C SER A 59 8.28 -1.78 -11.31
N PRO A 60 8.61 -2.37 -10.14
CA PRO A 60 8.48 -3.81 -9.94
C PRO A 60 7.03 -4.30 -10.06
N ILE A 61 6.05 -3.55 -9.53
CA ILE A 61 4.63 -3.92 -9.65
C ILE A 61 4.15 -3.91 -11.10
N ARG A 62 4.62 -2.94 -11.91
CA ARG A 62 4.32 -2.89 -13.35
C ARG A 62 4.77 -4.16 -14.05
N ASP A 63 5.97 -4.63 -13.76
CA ASP A 63 6.50 -5.83 -14.40
C ASP A 63 5.82 -7.11 -13.94
N GLN A 64 5.49 -7.19 -12.63
CA GLN A 64 4.70 -8.29 -12.08
C GLN A 64 3.34 -8.39 -12.78
N CYS A 65 2.59 -7.29 -12.85
CA CYS A 65 1.27 -7.27 -13.47
C CYS A 65 1.35 -7.55 -14.98
N ALA A 66 2.31 -6.96 -15.70
CA ALA A 66 2.49 -7.21 -17.13
C ALA A 66 2.78 -8.69 -17.43
N ARG A 67 3.61 -9.34 -16.61
CA ARG A 67 3.91 -10.78 -16.74
C ARG A 67 2.67 -11.66 -16.52
N ASN A 68 1.82 -11.27 -15.57
CA ASN A 68 0.62 -12.02 -15.19
C ASN A 68 -0.64 -11.61 -15.97
N ASN A 69 -0.51 -10.75 -16.99
CA ASN A 69 -1.62 -10.19 -17.77
C ASN A 69 -2.67 -9.47 -16.91
N ILE A 70 -2.23 -8.81 -15.84
CA ILE A 70 -3.08 -8.04 -14.95
C ILE A 70 -2.99 -6.56 -15.33
N PRO A 71 -4.12 -5.88 -15.60
CA PRO A 71 -4.12 -4.45 -15.90
C PRO A 71 -3.80 -3.63 -14.64
N ILE A 72 -3.10 -2.51 -14.85
CA ILE A 72 -2.91 -1.47 -13.83
C ILE A 72 -3.49 -0.16 -14.36
N PHE A 73 -4.31 0.49 -13.56
CA PHE A 73 -4.75 1.85 -13.83
C PHE A 73 -3.68 2.86 -13.38
N ASN A 74 -3.19 3.65 -14.32
CA ASN A 74 -2.27 4.75 -14.06
C ASN A 74 -2.54 5.92 -15.02
N THR A 75 -3.09 7.01 -14.48
CA THR A 75 -3.41 8.22 -15.26
C THR A 75 -2.31 9.27 -15.23
N ALA A 76 -1.18 8.99 -14.57
CA ALA A 76 -0.11 9.94 -14.32
C ALA A 76 1.09 9.83 -15.29
N LEU A 77 1.05 8.94 -16.28
CA LEU A 77 2.22 8.63 -17.13
C LEU A 77 2.82 9.86 -17.80
N GLU A 78 1.97 10.82 -18.22
CA GLU A 78 2.39 12.02 -18.94
C GLU A 78 2.70 13.22 -18.02
N GLU A 79 2.62 13.05 -16.70
CA GLU A 79 2.95 14.11 -15.73
C GLU A 79 4.47 14.34 -15.67
N LYS A 80 4.90 15.50 -16.17
CA LYS A 80 6.32 15.89 -16.22
C LYS A 80 6.81 16.43 -14.88
N ASP A 81 6.02 17.28 -14.24
CA ASP A 81 6.35 17.96 -12.99
C ASP A 81 5.74 17.20 -11.80
N TRP A 82 6.25 15.98 -11.59
CA TRP A 82 5.70 15.09 -10.57
C TRP A 82 5.90 15.63 -9.15
N SER A 83 4.80 15.70 -8.39
CA SER A 83 4.82 15.87 -6.94
C SER A 83 3.96 14.77 -6.30
N ASN A 84 4.31 14.34 -5.08
CA ASN A 84 3.59 13.26 -4.43
C ASN A 84 2.09 13.55 -4.21
N PRO A 85 1.63 14.78 -3.90
CA PRO A 85 0.20 15.08 -3.81
C PRO A 85 -0.58 14.83 -5.09
N LEU A 86 0.05 14.87 -6.28
CA LEU A 86 -0.64 14.54 -7.54
C LEU A 86 -1.18 13.10 -7.52
N LYS A 87 -0.60 12.19 -6.74
CA LYS A 87 -1.16 10.84 -6.54
C LYS A 87 -2.63 10.88 -6.15
N ILE A 88 -3.06 11.82 -5.30
CA ILE A 88 -4.46 11.93 -4.87
C ILE A 88 -5.38 12.20 -6.06
N LYS A 89 -5.03 13.18 -6.91
CA LYS A 89 -5.76 13.51 -8.13
C LYS A 89 -5.84 12.31 -9.07
N HIS A 90 -4.71 11.66 -9.34
CA HIS A 90 -4.68 10.53 -10.27
C HIS A 90 -5.38 9.29 -9.71
N SER A 91 -5.30 9.05 -8.41
CA SER A 91 -6.01 7.96 -7.74
C SER A 91 -7.51 8.15 -7.85
N LEU A 92 -8.02 9.37 -7.66
CA LEU A 92 -9.44 9.68 -7.91
C LEU A 92 -9.85 9.38 -9.36
N ILE A 93 -9.09 9.86 -10.34
CA ILE A 93 -9.42 9.60 -11.76
C ILE A 93 -9.42 8.09 -12.05
N CYS A 94 -8.47 7.34 -11.51
CA CYS A 94 -8.43 5.89 -11.65
C CYS A 94 -9.60 5.19 -10.95
N LEU A 95 -10.00 5.65 -9.75
CA LEU A 95 -11.15 5.11 -9.01
C LEU A 95 -12.46 5.34 -9.77
N GLU A 96 -12.62 6.45 -10.48
CA GLU A 96 -13.79 6.68 -11.35
C GLU A 96 -13.83 5.75 -12.58
N GLN A 97 -12.68 5.18 -12.97
CA GLN A 97 -12.59 4.22 -14.07
C GLN A 97 -12.75 2.76 -13.60
N ALA A 98 -12.58 2.49 -12.31
CA ALA A 98 -12.69 1.16 -11.74
C ALA A 98 -14.16 0.72 -11.73
N THR A 99 -14.42 -0.46 -12.31
CA THR A 99 -15.75 -1.10 -12.32
C THR A 99 -15.88 -2.26 -11.34
N THR A 100 -14.82 -2.52 -10.57
CA THR A 100 -14.73 -3.61 -9.61
C THR A 100 -15.24 -3.19 -8.23
N GLU A 101 -15.57 -4.14 -7.36
CA GLU A 101 -16.02 -3.85 -6.00
C GLU A 101 -14.90 -3.24 -5.14
N TYR A 102 -13.67 -3.75 -5.30
CA TYR A 102 -12.51 -3.32 -4.54
C TYR A 102 -11.41 -2.74 -5.44
N ALA A 103 -10.56 -1.91 -4.85
CA ALA A 103 -9.33 -1.45 -5.48
C ALA A 103 -8.13 -1.54 -4.52
N LEU A 104 -6.99 -1.92 -5.09
CA LEU A 104 -5.68 -1.90 -4.46
C LEU A 104 -4.89 -0.71 -5.01
N LEU A 105 -4.60 0.27 -4.17
CA LEU A 105 -3.77 1.43 -4.47
C LEU A 105 -2.37 1.17 -3.90
N VAL A 106 -1.35 1.22 -4.76
CA VAL A 106 0.04 0.92 -4.37
C VAL A 106 1.06 1.90 -4.93
N ASP A 107 2.10 2.15 -4.15
CA ASP A 107 3.29 2.84 -4.60
C ASP A 107 4.05 2.00 -5.63
N GLY A 108 4.19 2.53 -6.84
CA GLY A 108 4.70 1.72 -7.92
C GLY A 108 6.20 1.47 -7.90
N ARG A 109 6.98 2.28 -7.19
CA ARG A 109 8.44 2.18 -7.21
C ARG A 109 8.95 1.01 -6.36
N ASP A 110 8.25 0.70 -5.29
CA ASP A 110 8.79 -0.05 -4.16
C ASP A 110 7.74 -0.96 -3.49
N VAL A 111 6.72 -1.39 -4.24
CA VAL A 111 5.75 -2.41 -3.80
C VAL A 111 5.82 -3.64 -4.69
N VAL A 112 5.66 -4.81 -4.06
CA VAL A 112 5.48 -6.11 -4.75
C VAL A 112 4.35 -6.91 -4.13
N ILE A 113 3.65 -7.67 -4.96
CA ILE A 113 2.64 -8.65 -4.53
C ILE A 113 3.33 -10.01 -4.36
N VAL A 114 3.15 -10.62 -3.19
CA VAL A 114 3.79 -11.89 -2.77
C VAL A 114 2.81 -13.05 -2.66
N GLN A 115 1.51 -12.82 -2.82
CA GLN A 115 0.48 -13.85 -2.80
C GLN A 115 -0.72 -13.48 -3.68
N ASP A 116 -1.50 -14.47 -4.11
CA ASP A 116 -2.76 -14.26 -4.82
C ASP A 116 -3.70 -13.31 -4.07
N LEU A 117 -4.33 -12.39 -4.80
CA LEU A 117 -5.34 -11.48 -4.28
C LEU A 117 -6.73 -12.03 -4.61
N ASP A 118 -7.09 -13.12 -3.94
CA ASP A 118 -8.31 -13.91 -4.18
C ASP A 118 -9.39 -13.66 -3.11
N ASP A 119 -10.40 -14.54 -3.06
CA ASP A 119 -11.46 -14.46 -2.06
C ASP A 119 -10.93 -14.62 -0.62
N GLU A 120 -9.85 -15.39 -0.40
CA GLU A 120 -9.23 -15.49 0.93
C GLU A 120 -8.63 -14.15 1.36
N PHE A 121 -7.99 -13.43 0.45
CA PHE A 121 -7.49 -12.08 0.70
C PHE A 121 -8.64 -11.13 1.09
N ILE A 122 -9.74 -11.14 0.34
CA ILE A 122 -10.92 -10.29 0.60
C ILE A 122 -11.55 -10.64 1.96
N GLU A 123 -11.70 -11.92 2.28
CA GLU A 123 -12.27 -12.35 3.57
C GLU A 123 -11.37 -11.99 4.76
N LYS A 124 -10.05 -11.96 4.59
CA LYS A 124 -9.14 -11.42 5.61
C LYS A 124 -9.27 -9.91 5.75
N PHE A 125 -9.39 -9.17 4.65
CA PHE A 125 -9.63 -7.73 4.68
C PHE A 125 -10.92 -7.38 5.42
N LYS A 126 -12.02 -8.10 5.17
CA LYS A 126 -13.31 -7.85 5.84
C LYS A 126 -13.25 -7.94 7.37
N LYS A 127 -12.32 -8.73 7.94
CA LYS A 127 -12.12 -8.85 9.40
C LYS A 127 -11.66 -7.57 10.08
N PHE A 128 -11.12 -6.61 9.32
CA PHE A 128 -10.75 -5.29 9.85
C PHE A 128 -11.98 -4.41 10.15
N ASN A 129 -13.18 -4.82 9.73
CA ASN A 129 -14.47 -4.14 10.00
C ASN A 129 -14.45 -2.65 9.61
N LYS A 130 -13.71 -2.34 8.54
CA LYS A 130 -13.59 -1.00 7.94
C LYS A 130 -13.50 -1.16 6.42
N PRO A 131 -14.14 -0.28 5.64
CA PRO A 131 -14.17 -0.39 4.18
C PRO A 131 -12.84 0.00 3.51
N ILE A 132 -11.87 0.53 4.26
CA ILE A 132 -10.54 0.89 3.77
C ILE A 132 -9.49 0.40 4.78
N LEU A 133 -8.40 -0.18 4.27
CA LEU A 133 -7.26 -0.65 5.04
C LEU A 133 -5.96 -0.13 4.44
N TYR A 134 -5.16 0.54 5.26
CA TYR A 134 -3.79 0.92 4.92
C TYR A 134 -2.76 0.04 5.62
N ASN A 135 -1.56 -0.08 5.06
CA ASN A 135 -0.45 -0.68 5.78
C ASN A 135 0.01 0.20 6.95
N GLY A 136 0.41 -0.45 8.05
CA GLY A 136 1.00 0.23 9.20
C GLY A 136 2.51 0.52 9.02
N THR A 137 3.01 1.52 9.74
CA THR A 137 4.44 1.86 9.86
C THR A 137 4.80 2.21 11.31
N PRO A 138 6.03 1.96 11.79
CA PRO A 138 6.35 2.23 13.19
C PRO A 138 6.63 3.70 13.50
N ALA A 139 6.84 4.52 12.47
CA ALA A 139 7.19 5.92 12.62
C ALA A 139 6.27 6.81 11.78
N ALA A 140 5.79 7.90 12.39
CA ALA A 140 5.04 8.92 11.68
C ALA A 140 5.90 9.57 10.59
N TYR A 141 5.37 9.63 9.37
CA TYR A 141 5.96 10.39 8.27
C TYR A 141 4.88 11.25 7.58
N PRO A 142 5.15 12.55 7.32
CA PRO A 142 6.19 13.34 7.98
C PRO A 142 5.98 13.37 9.52
N LYS A 143 7.00 13.78 10.29
CA LYS A 143 6.96 13.84 11.77
C LYS A 143 6.09 15.00 12.28
N VAL A 144 4.82 14.97 11.94
CA VAL A 144 3.79 15.92 12.35
C VAL A 144 2.80 15.19 13.27
N PRO A 145 2.43 15.77 14.43
CA PRO A 145 1.47 15.17 15.35
C PRO A 145 0.05 15.34 14.79
N ILE A 146 -0.49 14.27 14.21
CA ILE A 146 -1.83 14.24 13.61
C ILE A 146 -2.73 13.32 14.43
N GLU A 147 -2.22 12.12 14.77
CA GLU A 147 -2.92 11.14 15.58
C GLU A 147 -2.93 11.58 17.06
N PRO A 148 -4.09 11.54 17.74
CA PRO A 148 -4.17 11.77 19.18
C PRO A 148 -3.34 10.75 19.97
N LEU A 149 -2.72 11.20 21.07
CA LEU A 149 -1.88 10.33 21.91
C LEU A 149 -2.69 9.18 22.51
N GLU A 150 -3.94 9.44 22.89
CA GLU A 150 -4.85 8.45 23.47
C GLU A 150 -5.06 7.26 22.52
N GLU A 151 -5.19 7.54 21.22
CA GLU A 151 -5.30 6.52 20.18
C GLU A 151 -3.99 5.72 20.07
N LEU A 152 -2.85 6.40 20.05
CA LEU A 152 -1.53 5.76 19.92
C LEU A 152 -1.17 4.86 21.12
N PHE A 153 -1.72 5.15 22.30
CA PHE A 153 -1.55 4.31 23.50
C PHE A 153 -2.42 3.05 23.48
N GLN A 154 -3.52 3.03 22.73
CA GLN A 154 -4.39 1.86 22.60
C GLN A 154 -3.83 0.83 21.63
N ILE A 155 -3.00 1.26 20.66
CA ILE A 155 -2.40 0.38 19.66
C ILE A 155 -1.33 -0.50 20.30
N ARG A 156 -1.53 -1.82 20.24
CA ARG A 156 -0.54 -2.81 20.63
C ARG A 156 0.38 -3.11 19.44
N GLY A 157 1.68 -3.14 19.68
CA GLY A 157 2.68 -3.46 18.65
C GLY A 157 3.43 -2.25 18.12
N LYS A 158 4.25 -2.49 17.10
CA LYS A 158 5.17 -1.49 16.55
C LYS A 158 4.52 -0.59 15.49
N GLN A 159 3.63 -1.12 14.67
CA GLN A 159 3.08 -0.41 13.51
C GLN A 159 1.96 0.53 13.95
N LYS A 160 2.30 1.74 14.42
CA LYS A 160 1.34 2.64 15.05
C LYS A 160 0.71 3.65 14.10
N PHE A 161 1.37 3.94 12.99
CA PHE A 161 0.97 5.01 12.08
C PHE A 161 0.55 4.44 10.75
N LEU A 162 -0.30 5.18 10.03
CA LEU A 162 -0.66 4.89 8.66
C LEU A 162 0.53 5.21 7.74
N ASN A 163 0.82 4.30 6.82
CA ASN A 163 1.63 4.58 5.64
C ASN A 163 0.75 4.53 4.39
N ALA A 164 0.96 5.46 3.46
CA ALA A 164 0.07 5.64 2.32
C ALA A 164 0.46 4.83 1.08
N GLY A 165 1.57 4.08 1.14
CA GLY A 165 2.09 3.36 -0.03
C GLY A 165 1.36 2.06 -0.35
N VAL A 166 0.51 1.54 0.54
CA VAL A 166 -0.39 0.41 0.24
C VAL A 166 -1.75 0.65 0.90
N CYS A 167 -2.79 0.63 0.09
CA CYS A 167 -4.17 0.80 0.51
C CYS A 167 -5.09 -0.15 -0.25
N PHE A 168 -5.94 -0.87 0.45
CA PHE A 168 -6.99 -1.69 -0.14
C PHE A 168 -8.35 -1.30 0.42
N GLY A 169 -9.39 -1.30 -0.39
CA GLY A 169 -10.72 -1.00 0.09
C GLY A 169 -11.79 -1.09 -0.97
N GLU A 170 -13.03 -0.89 -0.53
CA GLU A 170 -14.20 -0.76 -1.38
C GLU A 170 -14.07 0.50 -2.25
N VAL A 171 -14.35 0.39 -3.56
CA VAL A 171 -14.14 1.50 -4.52
C VAL A 171 -14.92 2.75 -4.11
N GLU A 172 -16.18 2.62 -3.70
CA GLU A 172 -17.02 3.78 -3.31
C GLU A 172 -16.54 4.44 -2.01
N ALA A 173 -16.05 3.65 -1.04
CA ALA A 173 -15.44 4.20 0.16
C ALA A 173 -14.13 4.92 -0.18
N LEU A 174 -13.31 4.35 -1.06
CA LEU A 174 -12.07 4.96 -1.52
C LEU A 174 -12.33 6.27 -2.26
N LYS A 175 -13.35 6.36 -3.13
CA LYS A 175 -13.75 7.62 -3.79
C LYS A 175 -14.11 8.69 -2.76
N THR A 176 -14.93 8.33 -1.77
CA THR A 176 -15.32 9.23 -0.69
C THR A 176 -14.09 9.72 0.09
N PHE A 177 -13.20 8.81 0.46
CA PHE A 177 -11.99 9.11 1.23
C PHE A 177 -10.97 9.96 0.44
N TYR A 178 -10.74 9.64 -0.83
CA TYR A 178 -9.80 10.39 -1.66
C TYR A 178 -10.36 11.75 -2.10
N THR A 179 -11.69 11.91 -2.17
CA THR A 179 -12.32 13.23 -2.35
C THR A 179 -11.98 14.12 -1.16
N LYS A 180 -12.06 13.59 0.06
CA LYS A 180 -11.63 14.30 1.26
C LYS A 180 -10.13 14.61 1.26
N CYS A 181 -9.29 13.69 0.79
CA CYS A 181 -7.87 13.95 0.61
C CYS A 181 -7.64 15.11 -0.37
N ALA A 182 -8.38 15.18 -1.47
CA ALA A 182 -8.28 16.27 -2.44
C ALA A 182 -8.71 17.62 -1.85
N GLU A 183 -9.79 17.65 -1.07
CA GLU A 183 -10.22 18.84 -0.33
C GLU A 183 -9.13 19.36 0.61
N ILE A 184 -8.53 18.47 1.41
CA ILE A 184 -7.42 18.85 2.31
C ILE A 184 -6.22 19.32 1.51
N SER A 185 -5.85 18.60 0.45
CA SER A 185 -4.72 18.98 -0.42
C SER A 185 -4.88 20.38 -0.98
N ALA A 186 -6.08 20.80 -1.36
CA ALA A 186 -6.36 22.13 -1.90
C ALA A 186 -6.15 23.27 -0.88
N THR A 187 -6.13 22.96 0.42
CA THR A 187 -5.87 23.93 1.50
C THR A 187 -4.39 24.04 1.88
N LEU A 188 -3.56 23.14 1.35
CA LEU A 188 -2.14 23.04 1.68
C LEU A 188 -1.26 23.48 0.49
N PRO A 189 -0.01 23.89 0.74
CA PRO A 189 0.94 24.12 -0.34
C PRO A 189 1.22 22.85 -1.16
N ASP A 190 1.43 22.99 -2.48
CA ASP A 190 1.59 21.89 -3.45
C ASP A 190 2.75 20.91 -3.16
N ASN A 191 3.66 21.25 -2.25
CA ASN A 191 4.85 20.46 -1.92
C ASN A 191 4.72 19.60 -0.66
N LYS A 192 3.51 19.45 -0.10
CA LYS A 192 3.30 18.61 1.07
C LYS A 192 3.42 17.12 0.73
N SER A 193 3.66 16.31 1.76
CA SER A 193 3.66 14.85 1.62
C SER A 193 2.23 14.36 1.39
N GLU A 194 2.03 13.44 0.44
CA GLU A 194 0.73 12.79 0.27
C GLU A 194 0.32 12.02 1.54
N GLN A 195 1.26 11.33 2.19
CA GLN A 195 1.01 10.65 3.48
C GLN A 195 0.56 11.63 4.59
N LEU A 196 0.98 12.90 4.56
CA LEU A 196 0.45 13.92 5.50
C LEU A 196 -1.05 14.13 5.27
N ILE A 197 -1.44 14.33 4.01
CA ILE A 197 -2.82 14.58 3.61
C ILE A 197 -3.70 13.36 3.93
N VAL A 198 -3.26 12.15 3.59
CA VAL A 198 -3.98 10.91 3.89
C VAL A 198 -4.15 10.72 5.40
N ARG A 199 -3.11 10.99 6.21
CA ARG A 199 -3.21 10.92 7.67
C ARG A 199 -4.20 11.93 8.23
N MET A 200 -4.24 13.17 7.69
CA MET A 200 -5.22 14.18 8.07
C MET A 200 -6.65 13.74 7.71
N ALA A 201 -6.87 13.29 6.47
CA ALA A 201 -8.17 12.79 6.02
C ALA A 201 -8.66 11.62 6.90
N ARG A 202 -7.76 10.71 7.27
CA ARG A 202 -8.09 9.60 8.18
C ARG A 202 -8.54 10.09 9.55
N GLN A 203 -7.99 11.18 10.09
CA GLN A 203 -8.48 11.72 11.37
C GLN A 203 -9.90 12.29 11.26
N GLU A 204 -10.26 12.85 10.11
CA GLU A 204 -11.61 13.36 9.85
C GLU A 204 -12.60 12.23 9.49
N MET A 205 -12.10 11.09 9.00
CA MET A 205 -12.90 9.95 8.52
C MET A 205 -12.50 8.62 9.19
N LYS A 206 -12.25 8.64 10.50
CA LYS A 206 -11.77 7.46 11.25
C LYS A 206 -12.66 6.23 11.09
N ASP A 207 -13.95 6.45 10.87
CA ASP A 207 -14.90 5.36 10.76
C ASP A 207 -14.79 4.56 9.46
N LEU A 208 -14.11 5.09 8.44
CA LEU A 208 -13.90 4.39 7.17
C LEU A 208 -12.57 3.64 7.10
N VAL A 209 -11.57 4.02 7.89
CA VAL A 209 -10.18 3.62 7.65
C VAL A 209 -9.59 2.84 8.82
N ALA A 210 -9.24 1.59 8.57
CA ALA A 210 -8.37 0.78 9.41
C ALA A 210 -6.89 0.91 9.01
N ILE A 211 -6.02 0.52 9.93
CA ILE A 211 -4.59 0.33 9.71
C ILE A 211 -4.26 -1.12 10.06
N ASP A 212 -3.48 -1.78 9.21
CA ASP A 212 -2.93 -3.11 9.48
C ASP A 212 -1.79 -3.02 10.52
N HIS A 213 -2.17 -2.85 11.79
CA HIS A 213 -1.24 -2.69 12.90
C HIS A 213 -0.40 -3.94 13.20
N ASN A 214 -0.88 -5.11 12.76
CA ASN A 214 -0.28 -6.40 13.08
C ASN A 214 0.49 -7.03 11.91
N ASN A 215 0.48 -6.40 10.73
CA ASN A 215 0.98 -6.96 9.47
C ASN A 215 0.30 -8.30 9.16
N GLU A 216 -1.03 -8.33 9.17
CA GLU A 216 -1.82 -9.52 8.83
C GLU A 216 -1.98 -9.68 7.31
N LEU A 217 -1.94 -8.58 6.55
CA LEU A 217 -2.01 -8.58 5.09
C LEU A 217 -0.79 -7.91 4.48
N PHE A 218 -0.39 -6.76 5.03
CA PHE A 218 0.64 -5.90 4.46
C PHE A 218 1.85 -5.84 5.37
N ARG A 219 3.05 -5.86 4.79
CA ARG A 219 4.29 -5.62 5.54
C ARG A 219 5.07 -4.48 4.91
N ILE A 220 5.26 -3.42 5.69
CA ILE A 220 6.28 -2.43 5.39
C ILE A 220 7.64 -2.96 5.83
N CYS A 221 8.62 -2.86 4.95
CA CYS A 221 9.97 -3.38 5.12
C CYS A 221 10.94 -2.21 5.27
N HIS A 222 11.36 -1.94 6.50
CA HIS A 222 12.38 -0.93 6.81
C HIS A 222 13.65 -1.60 7.33
N PRO A 223 14.86 -1.15 6.93
CA PRO A 223 16.12 -1.74 7.42
C PRO A 223 16.27 -1.68 8.95
N TYR A 224 15.64 -0.67 9.59
CA TYR A 224 15.70 -0.47 11.03
C TYR A 224 14.57 -1.18 11.82
N ASP A 225 13.54 -1.72 11.15
CA ASP A 225 12.41 -2.39 11.81
C ASP A 225 12.28 -3.87 11.45
N THR A 226 12.67 -4.24 10.24
CA THR A 226 12.39 -5.55 9.67
C THR A 226 13.54 -6.51 9.90
N VAL A 227 13.24 -7.62 10.58
CA VAL A 227 14.17 -8.75 10.72
C VAL A 227 13.73 -9.85 9.78
N ILE A 228 14.63 -10.29 8.90
CA ILE A 228 14.41 -11.38 7.96
C ILE A 228 14.93 -12.67 8.57
N LYS A 229 14.09 -13.70 8.63
CA LYS A 229 14.51 -15.08 8.91
C LYS A 229 14.11 -15.98 7.75
N GLU A 230 15.09 -16.63 7.16
CA GLU A 230 14.89 -17.57 6.06
C GLU A 230 14.80 -19.01 6.59
N GLU A 231 13.81 -19.75 6.08
CA GLU A 231 13.63 -21.18 6.29
C GLU A 231 13.49 -21.88 4.92
N ALA A 232 13.50 -23.22 4.90
CA ALA A 232 13.62 -23.99 3.66
C ALA A 232 12.53 -23.74 2.60
N ASP A 233 11.36 -23.22 3.01
CA ASP A 233 10.19 -22.99 2.17
C ASP A 233 9.54 -21.61 2.37
N LYS A 234 10.07 -20.77 3.27
CA LYS A 234 9.46 -19.48 3.60
C LYS A 234 10.46 -18.43 4.08
N ILE A 235 10.08 -17.18 3.90
CA ILE A 235 10.73 -16.00 4.48
C ILE A 235 9.79 -15.43 5.54
N ILE A 236 10.29 -15.35 6.77
CA ILE A 236 9.58 -14.77 7.90
C ILE A 236 10.04 -13.32 8.06
N LEU A 237 9.10 -12.38 7.96
CA LEU A 237 9.32 -10.96 8.14
C LEU A 237 8.77 -10.54 9.51
N ILE A 238 9.68 -10.25 10.44
CA ILE A 238 9.39 -9.88 11.84
C ILE A 238 9.44 -8.36 12.00
#